data_AF-A0A1L5KK42-F1
#
_entry.id   AF-A0A1L5KK42-F1
#
_cell.length_a   1.000
_cell.length_b   1.000
_cell.length_c   1.000
_cell.angle_alpha   90.00
_cell.angle_beta   90.00
_cell.angle_gamma   90.00
#
_symmetry.space_group_name_H-M   'P 1'
#
loop_
_entity.id
_entity.type
_entity.pdbx_description
1 polymer ?
#
loop_
_entity_poly.entity_id
_entity_poly.type
_entity_poly.pdbx_seq_one_letter_code
_entity_poly.pdbx_strand_id
1 'polypeptide(L)'
;MISLVVYPVSGHWIWGGGFISQMGFHDFAGSCAVHMVGGVAALIGAIILGPRIGKYTKDGKSKAIPGHNLTVGALGVFILWFCWFGFNGASTVSMEGDAIVSAGKIFVTTNLSAAVATVTVMIITWVRYKKPDVSMSLNGSLAGLVAITAGCDTVSPTSAAIIGIASGFIVVFGIEFIDKVLKIDDPVGAVGVHGLNGAFGT
;
A
#
# COMPACT_ATOMS: atom_id res chain seq x y z
N MET A 1 13.06 1.25 17.69
CA MET A 1 13.42 -0.05 17.11
C MET A 1 13.30 -0.06 15.58
N ILE A 2 12.14 0.26 15.00
CA ILE A 2 11.94 0.24 13.53
C ILE A 2 12.92 1.18 12.81
N SER A 3 12.93 2.47 13.14
CA SER A 3 13.75 3.47 12.43
C SER A 3 15.25 3.39 12.70
N LEU A 4 15.68 2.71 13.77
CA LEU A 4 17.10 2.60 14.15
C LEU A 4 17.73 1.28 13.67
N VAL A 5 16.94 0.20 13.64
CA VAL A 5 17.46 -1.14 13.38
C VAL A 5 16.78 -1.76 12.17
N VAL A 6 15.47 -1.98 12.21
CA VAL A 6 14.76 -2.75 11.17
C VAL A 6 14.90 -2.07 9.80
N TYR A 7 14.51 -0.79 9.70
CA TYR A 7 14.48 -0.07 8.43
C TYR A 7 15.87 0.22 7.85
N PRO A 8 16.88 0.72 8.61
CA PRO A 8 18.22 0.91 8.07
C PRO A 8 18.89 -0.38 7.62
N VAL A 9 18.69 -1.49 8.35
CA VAL A 9 19.26 -2.80 7.98
C VAL A 9 18.61 -3.34 6.71
N SER A 10 17.27 -3.36 6.62
CA SER A 10 16.57 -3.81 5.41
C SER A 10 16.86 -2.90 4.22
N GLY A 11 16.91 -1.58 4.44
CA GLY A 11 17.27 -0.60 3.43
C GLY A 11 18.70 -0.79 2.92
N HIS A 12 19.66 -1.13 3.78
CA HIS A 12 21.02 -1.43 3.34
C HIS A 12 21.07 -2.68 2.45
N TRP A 13 20.28 -3.71 2.75
CA TRP A 13 20.20 -4.91 1.92
C TRP A 13 19.68 -4.61 0.51
N ILE A 14 18.67 -3.74 0.38
CA ILE A 14 17.96 -3.45 -0.88
C ILE A 14 18.62 -2.32 -1.67
N TRP A 15 18.93 -1.19 -1.03
CA TRP A 15 19.44 0.03 -1.69
C TRP A 15 20.89 0.37 -1.36
N GLY A 16 21.42 -0.15 -0.26
CA GLY A 16 22.77 0.18 0.22
C GLY A 16 23.90 -0.69 -0.33
N GLY A 17 23.65 -1.47 -1.40
CA GLY A 17 24.62 -2.40 -1.98
C GLY A 17 24.82 -3.71 -1.21
N GLY A 18 23.89 -4.04 -0.29
CA GLY A 18 23.90 -5.31 0.42
C GLY A 18 23.52 -6.52 -0.44
N PHE A 19 23.39 -7.69 0.19
CA PHE A 19 23.28 -8.96 -0.54
C PHE A 19 22.03 -9.08 -1.43
N ILE A 20 20.88 -8.50 -1.03
CA ILE A 20 19.65 -8.52 -1.84
C ILE A 20 19.84 -7.69 -3.12
N SER A 21 20.42 -6.49 -2.99
CA SER A 21 20.81 -5.64 -4.13
C SER A 21 21.74 -6.39 -5.08
N GLN A 22 22.75 -7.10 -4.56
CA GLN A 22 23.70 -7.88 -5.35
C GLN A 22 23.07 -9.06 -6.10
N MET A 23 21.89 -9.52 -5.68
CA MET A 23 21.11 -10.55 -6.37
C MET A 23 20.28 -9.99 -7.55
N GLY A 24 20.34 -8.67 -7.81
CA GLY A 24 19.59 -8.01 -8.88
C GLY A 24 18.14 -7.69 -8.50
N PHE A 25 17.84 -7.61 -7.19
CA PHE A 25 16.52 -7.25 -6.70
C PHE A 25 16.16 -5.80 -7.08
N HIS A 26 14.99 -5.59 -7.66
CA HIS A 26 14.49 -4.29 -8.09
C HIS A 26 13.37 -3.81 -7.18
N ASP A 27 13.60 -2.71 -6.48
CA ASP A 27 12.58 -1.99 -5.71
C ASP A 27 12.88 -0.50 -5.85
N PHE A 28 12.26 0.16 -6.83
CA PHE A 28 12.65 1.50 -7.23
C PHE A 28 12.48 2.54 -6.11
N ALA A 29 11.29 2.61 -5.51
CA ALA A 29 10.98 3.61 -4.48
C ALA A 29 10.53 3.00 -3.13
N GLY A 30 10.35 1.68 -3.01
CA GLY A 30 10.12 1.02 -1.70
C GLY A 30 8.81 0.26 -1.51
N SER A 31 8.30 -0.50 -2.50
CA SER A 31 7.20 -1.46 -2.20
C SER A 31 7.64 -2.50 -1.18
N CYS A 32 8.88 -2.97 -1.25
CA CYS A 32 9.44 -3.88 -0.25
C CYS A 32 10.04 -3.09 0.92
N ALA A 33 11.04 -2.25 0.64
CA ALA A 33 11.92 -1.62 1.62
C ALA A 33 11.17 -0.73 2.62
N VAL A 34 10.06 -0.11 2.19
CA VAL A 34 9.25 0.78 3.03
C VAL A 34 7.92 0.10 3.37
N HIS A 35 7.14 -0.30 2.36
CA HIS A 35 5.76 -0.72 2.59
C HIS A 35 5.65 -2.15 3.12
N MET A 36 6.28 -3.14 2.50
CA MET A 36 6.21 -4.52 3.00
C MET A 36 6.85 -4.62 4.39
N VAL A 37 8.03 -4.03 4.60
CA VAL A 37 8.70 -3.99 5.91
C VAL A 37 7.81 -3.34 6.97
N GLY A 38 7.22 -2.17 6.68
CA GLY A 38 6.29 -1.49 7.58
C GLY A 38 5.01 -2.29 7.83
N GLY A 39 4.45 -2.93 6.81
CA GLY A 39 3.25 -3.75 6.89
C GLY A 39 3.44 -5.02 7.72
N VAL A 40 4.60 -5.69 7.60
CA VAL A 40 4.97 -6.83 8.45
C VAL A 40 5.17 -6.38 9.89
N ALA A 41 5.81 -5.23 10.12
CA ALA A 41 5.94 -4.68 11.46
C ALA A 41 4.56 -4.34 12.08
N ALA A 42 3.65 -3.78 11.29
CA ALA A 42 2.27 -3.51 11.70
C ALA A 42 1.51 -4.80 12.04
N LEU A 43 1.67 -5.86 11.23
CA LEU A 43 1.05 -7.16 11.47
C LEU A 43 1.53 -7.77 12.79
N ILE A 44 2.85 -7.81 13.02
CA ILE A 44 3.44 -8.34 14.26
C ILE A 44 2.97 -7.50 15.45
N GLY A 45 2.96 -6.17 15.32
CA GLY A 45 2.47 -5.27 16.36
C GLY A 45 1.01 -5.53 16.73
N ALA A 46 0.13 -5.70 15.73
CA ALA A 46 -1.28 -6.00 15.94
C ALA A 46 -1.51 -7.38 16.58
N ILE A 47 -0.72 -8.39 16.21
CA ILE A 47 -0.76 -9.72 16.82
C ILE A 47 -0.37 -9.66 18.31
N ILE A 48 0.74 -8.99 18.63
CA ILE A 48 1.24 -8.90 20.01
C ILE A 48 0.29 -8.09 20.90
N LEU A 49 -0.24 -6.98 20.39
CA LEU A 49 -1.17 -6.13 21.15
C LEU A 49 -2.52 -6.82 21.35
N GLY A 50 -2.97 -7.59 20.37
CA GLY A 50 -4.30 -8.18 20.34
C GLY A 50 -5.39 -7.19 19.92
N PRO A 51 -6.63 -7.68 19.78
CA PRO A 51 -7.73 -6.90 19.22
C PRO A 51 -8.34 -5.89 20.18
N ARG A 52 -8.89 -4.80 19.64
CA ARG A 52 -9.65 -3.81 20.43
C ARG A 52 -10.84 -4.47 21.11
N ILE A 53 -11.18 -3.98 22.30
CA ILE A 53 -12.32 -4.48 23.07
C ILE A 53 -13.60 -4.39 22.24
N GLY A 54 -14.32 -5.51 22.13
CA GLY A 54 -15.57 -5.60 21.38
C GLY A 54 -15.42 -5.76 19.87
N LYS A 55 -14.19 -5.80 19.33
CA LYS A 55 -13.92 -6.05 17.91
C LYS A 55 -14.46 -7.41 17.45
N TYR A 56 -14.24 -8.46 18.25
CA TYR A 56 -14.74 -9.80 17.99
C TYR A 56 -15.79 -10.20 19.03
N THR A 57 -16.92 -10.74 18.59
CA THR A 57 -17.96 -11.26 19.50
C THR A 57 -17.50 -12.56 20.17
N LYS A 58 -18.23 -13.02 21.19
CA LYS A 58 -17.99 -14.34 21.82
C LYS A 58 -18.02 -15.49 20.81
N ASP A 59 -18.86 -15.38 19.77
CA ASP A 59 -18.95 -16.36 18.68
C ASP A 59 -17.90 -16.12 17.57
N GLY A 60 -16.93 -15.23 17.81
CA GLY A 60 -15.84 -14.91 16.89
C GLY A 60 -16.23 -14.02 15.70
N LYS A 61 -17.45 -13.47 15.62
CA LYS A 61 -17.85 -12.60 14.50
C LYS A 61 -17.14 -11.26 14.59
N SER A 62 -16.59 -10.78 13.46
CA SER A 62 -16.01 -9.43 13.37
C SER A 62 -17.12 -8.38 13.43
N LYS A 63 -16.93 -7.37 14.28
CA LYS A 63 -17.71 -6.14 14.32
C LYS A 63 -16.88 -5.00 13.74
N ALA A 64 -17.49 -4.22 12.86
CA ALA A 64 -16.87 -2.99 12.37
C ALA A 64 -16.84 -1.95 13.49
N ILE A 65 -15.68 -1.35 13.72
CA ILE A 65 -15.51 -0.16 14.57
C ILE A 65 -15.20 0.98 13.60
N PRO A 66 -16.20 1.79 13.21
CA PRO A 66 -16.04 2.79 12.16
C PRO A 66 -15.10 3.92 12.60
N GLY A 67 -14.42 4.52 11.62
CA GLY A 67 -13.64 5.74 11.84
C GLY A 67 -14.53 6.89 12.29
N HIS A 68 -14.03 7.73 13.18
CA HIS A 68 -14.79 8.85 13.75
C HIS A 68 -14.96 10.03 12.78
N ASN A 69 -14.09 10.16 11.76
CA ASN A 69 -14.14 11.25 10.79
C ASN A 69 -13.58 10.83 9.42
N LEU A 70 -14.47 10.48 8.49
CA LEU A 70 -14.09 10.07 7.13
C LEU A 70 -13.57 11.23 6.27
N THR A 71 -14.01 12.46 6.53
CA THR A 71 -13.55 13.64 5.78
C THR A 71 -12.07 13.92 6.04
N VAL A 72 -11.63 13.82 7.30
CA VAL A 72 -10.20 13.94 7.65
C VAL A 72 -9.41 12.75 7.09
N GLY A 73 -9.99 11.55 7.10
CA GLY A 73 -9.39 10.39 6.43
C GLY A 73 -9.17 10.62 4.93
N ALA A 74 -10.16 11.16 4.23
CA ALA A 74 -10.07 11.49 2.82
C ALA A 74 -9.02 12.58 2.54
N LEU A 75 -8.95 13.62 3.38
CA LEU A 75 -7.90 14.64 3.29
C LEU A 75 -6.51 14.03 3.47
N GLY A 76 -6.35 13.11 4.43
CA GLY A 76 -5.11 12.39 4.64
C GLY A 76 -4.67 11.60 3.41
N VAL A 77 -5.59 10.84 2.79
CA VAL A 77 -5.29 10.10 1.55
C VAL A 77 -4.96 11.04 0.38
N PHE A 78 -5.62 12.19 0.27
CA PHE A 78 -5.30 13.17 -0.76
C PHE A 78 -3.87 13.72 -0.59
N ILE A 79 -3.47 14.06 0.64
CA ILE A 79 -2.11 14.51 0.95
C ILE A 79 -1.11 13.41 0.63
N LEU A 80 -1.39 12.16 1.04
CA LEU A 80 -0.52 11.01 0.76
C LEU A 80 -0.36 10.77 -0.74
N TRP A 81 -1.44 10.82 -1.50
CA TRP A 81 -1.40 10.69 -2.96
C TRP A 81 -0.55 11.80 -3.59
N PHE A 82 -0.79 13.06 -3.22
CA PHE A 82 -0.02 14.18 -3.72
C PHE A 82 1.48 14.03 -3.40
N CYS A 83 1.82 13.68 -2.16
CA CYS A 83 3.20 13.47 -1.74
C CYS A 83 3.84 12.23 -2.41
N TRP A 84 3.04 11.26 -2.87
CA TRP A 84 3.54 10.07 -3.56
C TRP A 84 4.16 10.38 -4.92
N PHE A 85 3.77 11.48 -5.57
CA PHE A 85 4.50 11.98 -6.73
C PHE A 85 5.94 12.32 -6.34
N GLY A 86 6.14 13.02 -5.22
CA GLY A 86 7.48 13.26 -4.68
C GLY A 86 8.19 11.95 -4.31
N PHE A 87 7.49 11.03 -3.66
CA PHE A 87 8.05 9.75 -3.22
C PHE A 87 8.59 8.92 -4.40
N ASN A 88 7.78 8.70 -5.43
CA ASN A 88 8.19 7.91 -6.59
C ASN A 88 9.04 8.74 -7.55
N GLY A 89 8.57 9.90 -7.98
CA GLY A 89 9.25 10.67 -9.02
C GLY A 89 10.61 11.20 -8.58
N ALA A 90 10.79 11.62 -7.31
CA ALA A 90 12.10 12.07 -6.84
C ALA A 90 13.08 10.93 -6.53
N SER A 91 12.63 9.66 -6.55
CA SER A 91 13.51 8.49 -6.44
C SER A 91 14.40 8.30 -7.68
N THR A 92 14.20 9.08 -8.75
CA THR A 92 15.18 9.21 -9.84
C THR A 92 16.49 9.86 -9.41
N VAL A 93 16.54 10.50 -8.22
CA VAL A 93 17.69 11.23 -7.62
C VAL A 93 18.29 12.35 -8.48
N SER A 94 17.68 12.65 -9.63
CA SER A 94 18.03 13.72 -10.56
C SER A 94 16.79 14.15 -11.34
N MET A 95 16.76 15.41 -11.77
CA MET A 95 15.72 16.00 -12.62
C MET A 95 16.30 16.66 -13.87
N GLU A 96 17.50 16.22 -14.28
CA GLU A 96 18.22 16.73 -15.44
C GLU A 96 18.35 15.65 -16.52
N GLY A 97 18.47 16.08 -17.79
CA GLY A 97 18.65 15.16 -18.92
C GLY A 97 17.54 14.11 -19.01
N ASP A 98 17.91 12.85 -19.20
CA ASP A 98 16.95 11.73 -19.34
C ASP A 98 16.14 11.46 -18.04
N ALA A 99 16.64 11.88 -16.88
CA ALA A 99 15.96 11.67 -15.60
C ALA A 99 14.63 12.42 -15.53
N ILE A 100 14.50 13.59 -16.18
CA ILE A 100 13.23 14.33 -16.23
C ILE A 100 12.15 13.57 -17.02
N VAL A 101 12.55 12.85 -18.08
CA VAL A 101 11.64 12.04 -18.90
C VAL A 101 11.19 10.82 -18.09
N SER A 102 12.12 10.20 -17.37
CA SER A 102 11.81 9.09 -16.46
C SER A 102 10.84 9.52 -15.35
N ALA A 103 11.09 10.66 -14.69
CA ALA A 103 10.20 11.21 -13.67
C ALA A 103 8.79 11.47 -14.22
N GLY A 104 8.67 12.02 -15.43
CA GLY A 104 7.39 12.20 -16.11
C GLY A 104 6.63 10.89 -16.29
N LYS A 105 7.31 9.82 -16.75
CA LYS A 105 6.71 8.48 -16.86
C LYS A 105 6.28 7.95 -15.49
N ILE A 106 7.12 8.11 -14.47
CA ILE A 106 6.86 7.65 -13.09
C ILE A 106 5.63 8.35 -12.50
N PHE A 107 5.45 9.65 -12.74
CA PHE A 107 4.25 10.36 -12.31
C PHE A 107 2.99 9.77 -12.95
N VAL A 108 3.04 9.45 -14.24
CA VAL A 108 1.91 8.84 -14.97
C VAL A 108 1.60 7.45 -14.42
N THR A 109 2.58 6.56 -14.29
CA THR A 109 2.37 5.21 -13.77
C THR A 109 1.84 5.23 -12.34
N THR A 110 2.39 6.11 -11.49
CA THR A 110 1.95 6.30 -10.10
C THR A 110 0.48 6.72 -10.02
N ASN A 111 0.12 7.79 -10.75
CA ASN A 111 -1.26 8.29 -10.73
C ASN A 111 -2.25 7.28 -11.31
N LEU A 112 -1.88 6.62 -12.40
CA LEU A 112 -2.75 5.68 -13.09
C LEU A 112 -3.04 4.45 -12.22
N SER A 113 -2.02 3.90 -11.55
CA SER A 113 -2.23 2.77 -10.63
C SER A 113 -3.14 3.14 -9.47
N ALA A 114 -2.92 4.30 -8.83
CA ALA A 114 -3.75 4.80 -7.74
C ALA A 114 -5.21 5.01 -8.16
N ALA A 115 -5.44 5.66 -9.30
CA ALA A 115 -6.77 5.92 -9.82
C ALA A 115 -7.52 4.63 -10.16
N VAL A 116 -6.85 3.70 -10.86
CA VAL A 116 -7.46 2.43 -11.27
C VAL A 116 -7.75 1.55 -10.05
N ALA A 117 -6.86 1.50 -9.05
CA ALA A 117 -7.11 0.78 -7.81
C ALA A 117 -8.32 1.35 -7.05
N THR A 118 -8.41 2.67 -6.95
CA THR A 118 -9.55 3.37 -6.32
C THR A 118 -10.87 2.98 -6.99
N VAL A 119 -10.94 3.08 -8.31
CA VAL A 119 -12.15 2.72 -9.09
C VAL A 119 -12.45 1.24 -8.97
N THR A 120 -11.44 0.37 -9.01
CA THR A 120 -11.60 -1.08 -8.86
C THR A 120 -12.23 -1.42 -7.52
N VAL A 121 -11.71 -0.86 -6.42
CA VAL A 121 -12.27 -1.07 -5.09
C VAL A 121 -13.68 -0.51 -4.97
N MET A 122 -13.93 0.68 -5.52
CA MET A 122 -15.25 1.28 -5.55
C MET A 122 -16.25 0.36 -6.25
N ILE A 123 -15.90 -0.21 -7.42
CA ILE A 123 -16.74 -1.17 -8.16
C ILE A 123 -16.97 -2.44 -7.33
N ILE A 124 -15.91 -3.04 -6.78
CA ILE A 124 -16.01 -4.27 -5.97
C ILE A 124 -16.98 -4.06 -4.80
N THR A 125 -16.83 -2.95 -4.07
CA THR A 125 -17.67 -2.64 -2.92
C THR A 125 -19.10 -2.32 -3.34
N TRP A 126 -19.31 -1.62 -4.46
CA TRP A 126 -20.64 -1.39 -5.01
C TRP A 126 -21.37 -2.67 -5.39
N VAL A 127 -20.68 -3.60 -6.06
CA VAL A 127 -21.26 -4.88 -6.47
C VAL A 127 -21.63 -5.74 -5.26
N ARG A 128 -20.73 -5.84 -4.28
CA ARG A 128 -20.89 -6.69 -3.08
C ARG A 128 -21.85 -6.11 -2.05
N TYR A 129 -21.77 -4.82 -1.78
CA TYR A 129 -22.49 -4.14 -0.70
C TYR A 129 -23.66 -3.27 -1.19
N LYS A 130 -23.90 -3.24 -2.51
CA LYS A 130 -24.95 -2.46 -3.18
C LYS A 130 -24.82 -0.93 -3.02
N LYS A 131 -23.69 -0.47 -2.46
CA LYS A 131 -23.30 0.93 -2.31
C LYS A 131 -21.76 1.03 -2.27
N PRO A 132 -21.17 2.15 -2.67
CA PRO A 132 -19.73 2.35 -2.54
C PRO A 132 -19.34 2.42 -1.06
N ASP A 133 -18.17 1.87 -0.74
CA ASP A 133 -17.52 2.06 0.56
C ASP A 133 -16.39 3.07 0.42
N VAL A 134 -16.57 4.26 1.01
CA VAL A 134 -15.59 5.35 0.94
C VAL A 134 -14.28 4.95 1.63
N SER A 135 -14.35 4.35 2.83
CA SER A 135 -13.16 3.98 3.59
C SER A 135 -12.33 2.94 2.85
N MET A 136 -12.99 1.95 2.25
CA MET A 136 -12.30 0.93 1.48
C MET A 136 -11.74 1.51 0.18
N SER A 137 -12.46 2.41 -0.49
CA SER A 137 -11.97 3.08 -1.71
C SER A 137 -10.72 3.93 -1.45
N LEU A 138 -10.66 4.62 -0.30
CA LEU A 138 -9.46 5.34 0.15
C LEU A 138 -8.27 4.39 0.36
N ASN A 139 -8.50 3.22 0.97
CA ASN A 139 -7.49 2.17 1.05
C ASN A 139 -7.10 1.62 -0.33
N GLY A 140 -8.04 1.59 -1.28
CA GLY A 140 -7.78 1.27 -2.69
C GLY A 140 -6.77 2.21 -3.33
N SER A 141 -6.91 3.53 -3.12
CA SER A 141 -5.95 4.54 -3.59
C SER A 141 -4.55 4.26 -3.06
N LEU A 142 -4.43 4.05 -1.75
CA LEU A 142 -3.15 3.77 -1.10
C LEU A 142 -2.56 2.43 -1.55
N ALA A 143 -3.38 1.40 -1.75
CA ALA A 143 -2.93 0.09 -2.24
C ALA A 143 -2.34 0.16 -3.66
N GLY A 144 -2.96 0.92 -4.56
CA GLY A 144 -2.40 1.18 -5.90
C GLY A 144 -1.06 1.91 -5.83
N LEU A 145 -0.98 2.95 -5.01
CA LEU A 145 0.26 3.70 -4.78
C LEU A 145 1.37 2.80 -4.21
N VAL A 146 1.07 1.96 -3.20
CA VAL A 146 2.04 1.02 -2.64
C VAL A 146 2.49 -0.01 -3.68
N ALA A 147 1.58 -0.62 -4.42
CA ALA A 147 1.91 -1.69 -5.36
C ALA A 147 2.75 -1.21 -6.55
N ILE A 148 2.54 0.00 -7.04
CA ILE A 148 3.31 0.53 -8.18
C ILE A 148 4.72 1.02 -7.78
N THR A 149 4.99 1.20 -6.49
CA THR A 149 6.21 1.87 -5.99
C THR A 149 7.52 1.15 -6.37
N ALA A 150 7.55 -0.18 -6.43
CA ALA A 150 8.75 -0.93 -6.84
C ALA A 150 9.01 -0.85 -8.35
N GLY A 151 7.95 -0.80 -9.17
CA GLY A 151 8.05 -0.90 -10.62
C GLY A 151 7.69 0.37 -11.40
N CYS A 152 7.43 1.49 -10.73
CA CYS A 152 6.88 2.69 -11.39
C CYS A 152 7.78 3.26 -12.49
N ASP A 153 9.09 2.98 -12.43
CA ASP A 153 10.10 3.37 -13.41
C ASP A 153 10.17 2.42 -14.61
N THR A 154 9.96 1.13 -14.40
CA THR A 154 10.15 0.08 -15.42
C THR A 154 8.87 -0.22 -16.20
N VAL A 155 7.72 -0.25 -15.56
CA VAL A 155 6.48 -0.73 -16.19
C VAL A 155 5.84 0.30 -17.14
N SER A 156 5.02 -0.18 -18.07
CA SER A 156 4.22 0.67 -18.96
C SER A 156 3.00 1.26 -18.22
N PRO A 157 2.40 2.37 -18.69
CA PRO A 157 1.12 2.87 -18.15
C PRO A 157 0.02 1.80 -18.14
N THR A 158 -0.09 0.99 -19.20
CA THR A 158 -1.06 -0.10 -19.25
C THR A 158 -0.81 -1.14 -18.16
N SER A 159 0.46 -1.51 -17.94
CA SER A 159 0.86 -2.40 -16.83
C SER A 159 0.55 -1.77 -15.47
N ALA A 160 0.77 -0.47 -15.30
CA ALA A 160 0.44 0.25 -14.06
C ALA A 160 -1.07 0.23 -13.75
N ALA A 161 -1.91 0.34 -14.77
CA ALA A 161 -3.36 0.16 -14.64
C ALA A 161 -3.70 -1.27 -14.19
N ILE A 162 -3.09 -2.30 -14.79
CA ILE A 162 -3.31 -3.70 -14.40
C ILE A 162 -2.87 -3.95 -12.94
N ILE A 163 -1.72 -3.41 -12.53
CA ILE A 163 -1.25 -3.44 -11.14
C ILE A 163 -2.27 -2.78 -10.21
N GLY A 164 -2.86 -1.64 -10.62
CA GLY A 164 -3.92 -0.97 -9.88
C GLY A 164 -5.19 -1.83 -9.73
N ILE A 165 -5.60 -2.54 -10.77
CA ILE A 165 -6.73 -3.48 -10.68
C ILE A 165 -6.40 -4.57 -9.64
N ALA A 166 -5.26 -5.25 -9.82
CA ALA A 166 -4.86 -6.34 -8.93
C ALA A 166 -4.72 -5.88 -7.47
N SER A 167 -4.11 -4.72 -7.22
CA SER A 167 -3.96 -4.16 -5.88
C SER A 167 -5.30 -3.85 -5.22
N GLY A 168 -6.28 -3.38 -6.00
CA GLY A 168 -7.65 -3.18 -5.55
C GLY A 168 -8.34 -4.47 -5.10
N PHE A 169 -8.13 -5.59 -5.81
CA PHE A 169 -8.60 -6.90 -5.34
C PHE A 169 -7.87 -7.31 -4.06
N ILE A 170 -6.53 -7.23 -4.05
CA ILE A 170 -5.70 -7.67 -2.92
C ILE A 170 -6.06 -6.91 -1.65
N VAL A 171 -6.25 -5.60 -1.69
CA VAL A 171 -6.56 -4.83 -0.47
C VAL A 171 -7.94 -5.19 0.08
N VAL A 172 -8.95 -5.38 -0.77
CA VAL A 172 -10.31 -5.72 -0.33
C VAL A 172 -10.34 -7.08 0.34
N PHE A 173 -9.84 -8.10 -0.36
CA PHE A 173 -9.88 -9.47 0.14
C PHE A 173 -8.85 -9.72 1.24
N GLY A 174 -7.70 -9.04 1.17
CA GLY A 174 -6.64 -9.11 2.17
C GLY A 174 -7.06 -8.55 3.52
N ILE A 175 -7.64 -7.34 3.56
CA ILE A 175 -8.17 -6.78 4.82
C ILE A 175 -9.27 -7.67 5.40
N GLU A 176 -10.18 -8.19 4.56
CA GLU A 176 -11.22 -9.11 5.02
C GLU A 176 -10.65 -10.42 5.55
N PHE A 177 -9.62 -10.97 4.93
CA PHE A 177 -8.95 -12.18 5.39
C PHE A 177 -8.28 -11.97 6.74
N ILE A 178 -7.51 -10.89 6.89
CA ILE A 178 -6.82 -10.54 8.13
C ILE A 178 -7.83 -10.34 9.28
N ASP A 179 -8.92 -9.62 9.03
CA ASP A 179 -9.92 -9.34 10.05
C ASP A 179 -10.81 -10.56 10.36
N LYS A 180 -11.39 -11.18 9.33
CA LYS A 180 -12.45 -12.19 9.51
C LYS A 180 -11.90 -13.60 9.72
N VAL A 181 -10.73 -13.91 9.17
CA VAL A 181 -10.13 -15.26 9.24
C VAL A 181 -9.02 -15.29 10.28
N LEU A 182 -8.01 -14.43 10.15
CA LEU A 182 -6.88 -14.41 11.09
C LEU A 182 -7.23 -13.81 12.46
N LYS A 183 -8.37 -13.10 12.56
CA LYS A 183 -8.81 -12.41 13.79
C LYS A 183 -7.79 -11.40 14.31
N ILE A 184 -7.13 -10.71 13.37
CA ILE A 184 -6.17 -9.65 13.69
C ILE A 184 -6.85 -8.31 13.44
N ASP A 185 -6.94 -7.50 14.50
CA ASP A 185 -7.58 -6.19 14.43
C ASP A 185 -6.58 -5.14 13.94
N ASP A 186 -6.66 -4.83 12.66
CA ASP A 186 -5.92 -3.75 12.02
C ASP A 186 -6.89 -2.57 11.77
N PRO A 187 -6.85 -1.50 12.59
CA PRO A 187 -7.85 -0.44 12.56
C PRO A 187 -7.93 0.34 11.25
N VAL A 188 -6.83 0.40 10.51
CA VAL A 188 -6.71 1.20 9.28
C VAL A 188 -6.50 0.34 8.04
N GLY A 189 -6.27 -0.96 8.20
CA GLY A 189 -5.94 -1.86 7.10
C GLY A 189 -4.50 -1.71 6.62
N ALA A 190 -3.59 -1.26 7.49
CA ALA A 190 -2.17 -1.05 7.19
C ALA A 190 -1.49 -2.31 6.65
N VAL A 191 -1.83 -3.48 7.15
CA VAL A 191 -1.25 -4.76 6.70
C VAL A 191 -1.71 -5.07 5.27
N GLY A 192 -2.99 -4.82 4.95
CA GLY A 192 -3.50 -5.02 3.59
C GLY A 192 -2.95 -4.00 2.60
N VAL A 193 -2.90 -2.73 2.98
CA VAL A 193 -2.41 -1.63 2.14
C VAL A 193 -0.89 -1.69 1.95
N HIS A 194 -0.12 -1.92 3.00
CA HIS A 194 1.34 -1.86 2.93
C HIS A 194 1.99 -3.24 2.85
N GLY A 195 1.57 -4.19 3.67
CA GLY A 195 2.16 -5.53 3.73
C GLY A 195 1.87 -6.33 2.46
N LEU A 196 0.59 -6.57 2.17
CA LEU A 196 0.18 -7.41 1.04
C LEU A 196 0.47 -6.75 -0.31
N ASN A 197 0.13 -5.47 -0.47
CA ASN A 197 0.40 -4.78 -1.73
C ASN A 197 1.86 -4.40 -1.91
N GLY A 198 2.63 -4.23 -0.82
CA GLY A 198 4.08 -4.09 -0.91
C GLY A 198 4.74 -5.37 -1.41
N ALA A 199 4.30 -6.53 -0.89
CA ALA A 199 4.74 -7.84 -1.35
C ALA A 199 4.30 -8.17 -2.78
N PHE A 200 3.10 -7.75 -3.19
CA PHE A 200 2.62 -7.95 -4.57
C PHE A 200 3.29 -7.04 -5.60
N GLY A 201 3.59 -5.79 -5.21
CA GLY A 201 4.24 -4.83 -6.09
C GLY A 201 5.71 -5.14 -6.38
N THR A 202 6.34 -5.87 -5.45
CA THR A 202 7.73 -6.35 -5.50
C THR A 202 7.83 -7.61 -6.36
#